data_AF-A0A9X8YPD3-F1
#
_entry.id   AF-A0A9X8YPD3-F1
#
_cell.length_a   1.000
_cell.length_b   1.000
_cell.length_c   1.000
_cell.angle_alpha   90.00
_cell.angle_beta   90.00
_cell.angle_gamma   90.00
#
_symmetry.space_group_name_H-M   'P 1'
#
loop_
_entity.id
_entity.type
_entity.pdbx_description
1 polymer ?
#
loop_
_entity_poly.entity_id
_entity_poly.type
_entity_poly.pdbx_seq_one_letter_code
_entity_poly.pdbx_strand_id
1 'polypeptide(L)'
;MSTTDDSYLVAKDKTADIPLREKWWRILDNYKVGIIPLPFFILAGVLILLDCLEGKLPSDIVVMVATLAFFGFACGEFGKRLPLIGKMGAAAICATFIPSALVHYGLLPDVVVESTTKFYKSTNILYLYICCIIVGSIMSMNRQVLIQGFLRIFIPMLCGEIVGMLVGMGVGMALGLEPFQIFFFLILPIMAGGVGEGAIPLSMGYAAILHMEQGVALGRILPIVMLGSLTAIVIAGLLNQLGKRYPHLTGEGSLMPSKQGDSGMNAVEK
;
A
#
# COMPACT_ATOMS: atom_id res chain seq x y z
N MET A 1 32.36 11.88 -71.84
CA MET A 1 32.31 10.41 -71.67
C MET A 1 33.16 10.12 -70.44
N SER A 2 32.64 10.17 -69.22
CA SER A 2 31.83 9.16 -68.51
C SER A 2 31.39 9.87 -67.20
N THR A 3 30.10 10.21 -66.98
CA THR A 3 29.09 9.46 -66.19
C THR A 3 29.64 9.03 -64.82
N THR A 4 29.07 9.31 -63.65
CA THR A 4 27.72 9.73 -63.22
C THR A 4 27.80 9.84 -61.69
N ASP A 5 27.68 11.04 -61.12
CA ASP A 5 27.39 11.25 -59.69
C ASP A 5 25.94 11.71 -59.62
N ASP A 6 25.01 10.76 -59.58
CA ASP A 6 23.63 11.02 -59.18
C ASP A 6 22.93 9.69 -58.94
N SER A 7 22.00 9.70 -57.99
CA SER A 7 21.03 8.64 -57.66
C SER A 7 21.50 7.52 -56.73
N TYR A 8 21.91 7.87 -55.50
CA TYR A 8 21.42 7.12 -54.33
C TYR A 8 19.93 7.45 -54.12
N LEU A 9 19.12 7.02 -55.08
CA LEU A 9 17.68 6.93 -54.92
C LEU A 9 17.43 5.88 -53.86
N VAL A 10 17.03 6.38 -52.69
CA VAL A 10 16.12 5.80 -51.71
C VAL A 10 15.37 4.61 -52.32
N ALA A 11 15.97 3.43 -52.24
CA ALA A 11 15.24 2.19 -52.30
C ALA A 11 14.43 2.15 -51.01
N LYS A 12 13.21 2.70 -51.10
CA LYS A 12 12.11 2.52 -50.18
C LYS A 12 11.80 1.03 -50.17
N ASP A 13 12.63 0.26 -49.48
CA ASP A 13 12.40 -1.16 -49.36
C ASP A 13 11.22 -1.36 -48.42
N LYS A 14 10.36 -2.24 -48.90
CA LYS A 14 8.99 -2.48 -48.49
C LYS A 14 8.89 -2.63 -46.98
N THR A 15 7.76 -2.18 -46.44
CA THR A 15 7.19 -2.65 -45.16
C THR A 15 7.42 -4.15 -45.02
N ALA A 16 8.52 -4.52 -44.36
CA ALA A 16 8.79 -5.89 -43.99
C ALA A 16 7.71 -6.27 -42.99
N ASP A 17 6.87 -7.23 -43.36
CA ASP A 17 5.92 -7.84 -42.46
C ASP A 17 6.70 -8.38 -41.25
N ILE A 18 6.66 -7.62 -40.17
CA ILE A 18 7.32 -7.98 -38.91
C ILE A 18 6.75 -9.35 -38.51
N PRO A 19 7.59 -10.38 -38.35
CA PRO A 19 7.12 -11.72 -38.04
C PRO A 19 6.24 -11.68 -36.79
N LEU A 20 5.11 -12.39 -36.81
CA LEU A 20 4.13 -12.39 -35.71
C LEU A 20 4.80 -12.62 -34.35
N ARG A 21 5.88 -13.41 -34.30
CA ARG A 21 6.72 -13.60 -33.12
C ARG A 21 7.31 -12.29 -32.61
N GLU A 22 8.01 -11.51 -33.43
CA GLU A 22 8.61 -10.22 -33.02
C GLU A 22 7.56 -9.16 -32.71
N LYS A 23 6.41 -9.21 -33.38
CA LYS A 23 5.26 -8.36 -33.06
C LYS A 23 4.67 -8.72 -31.68
N TRP A 24 4.56 -10.02 -31.37
CA TRP A 24 4.18 -10.54 -30.05
C TRP A 24 5.19 -10.16 -28.95
N TRP A 25 6.49 -10.30 -29.20
CA TRP A 25 7.54 -9.87 -28.28
C TRP A 25 7.53 -8.36 -28.06
N ARG A 26 7.31 -7.55 -29.12
CA ARG A 26 7.12 -6.09 -28.99
C ARG A 26 5.85 -5.68 -28.25
N ILE A 27 4.77 -6.46 -28.34
CA ILE A 27 3.54 -6.20 -27.57
C ILE A 27 3.73 -6.57 -26.10
N LEU A 28 4.43 -7.69 -25.81
CA LEU A 28 4.85 -8.09 -24.47
C LEU A 28 5.77 -7.03 -23.82
N ASP A 29 6.66 -6.41 -24.60
CA ASP A 29 7.62 -5.43 -24.08
C ASP A 29 7.09 -4.00 -24.00
N ASN A 30 6.25 -3.54 -24.94
CA ASN A 30 5.82 -2.13 -24.99
C ASN A 30 4.58 -1.81 -24.15
N TYR A 31 3.70 -2.78 -23.87
CA TYR A 31 2.48 -2.56 -23.10
C TYR A 31 2.52 -3.34 -21.78
N LYS A 32 2.79 -2.62 -20.69
CA LYS A 32 2.82 -3.16 -19.32
C LYS A 32 1.78 -2.45 -18.47
N VAL A 33 1.05 -3.20 -17.65
CA VAL A 33 0.17 -2.68 -16.59
C VAL A 33 0.89 -2.98 -15.28
N GLY A 34 1.50 -1.95 -14.67
CA GLY A 34 2.44 -2.17 -13.55
C GLY A 34 3.70 -2.96 -13.97
N ILE A 35 3.90 -4.14 -13.36
CA ILE A 35 5.08 -5.02 -13.58
C ILE A 35 4.76 -6.16 -14.57
N ILE A 36 3.46 -6.41 -14.84
CA ILE A 36 3.00 -7.56 -15.62
C ILE A 36 2.79 -7.16 -17.09
N PRO A 37 3.32 -7.93 -18.07
CA PRO A 37 3.02 -7.71 -19.48
C PRO A 37 1.52 -7.82 -19.76
N LEU A 38 0.98 -6.92 -20.57
CA LEU A 38 -0.46 -6.83 -20.87
C LEU A 38 -1.12 -8.15 -21.30
N PRO A 39 -0.46 -9.06 -22.06
CA PRO A 39 -1.02 -10.37 -22.38
C PRO A 39 -1.29 -11.27 -21.17
N PHE A 40 -0.38 -11.29 -20.19
CA PHE A 40 -0.56 -12.07 -18.96
C PHE A 40 -1.62 -11.45 -18.04
N PHE A 41 -1.74 -10.13 -18.05
CA PHE A 41 -2.79 -9.43 -17.33
C PHE A 41 -4.18 -9.75 -17.91
N ILE A 42 -4.33 -9.73 -19.23
CA ILE A 42 -5.57 -10.11 -19.91
C ILE A 42 -5.91 -11.59 -19.65
N LEU A 43 -4.92 -12.48 -19.73
CA LEU A 43 -5.11 -13.90 -19.43
C LEU A 43 -5.62 -14.11 -18.00
N ALA A 44 -4.99 -13.46 -17.01
CA ALA A 44 -5.44 -13.52 -15.63
C ALA A 44 -6.88 -13.01 -15.47
N GLY A 45 -7.22 -11.90 -16.12
CA GLY A 45 -8.58 -11.37 -16.11
C GLY A 45 -9.62 -12.31 -16.72
N VAL A 46 -9.29 -12.98 -17.82
CA VAL A 46 -10.17 -13.99 -18.45
C VAL A 46 -10.38 -15.18 -17.54
N LEU A 47 -9.33 -15.70 -16.90
CA LEU A 47 -9.44 -16.82 -15.97
C LEU A 47 -10.30 -16.46 -14.75
N ILE A 48 -10.07 -15.29 -14.15
CA ILE A 48 -10.88 -14.79 -13.03
C ILE A 48 -12.35 -14.62 -13.45
N LEU A 49 -12.61 -14.14 -14.67
CA LEU A 49 -13.97 -14.00 -15.19
C LEU A 49 -14.65 -15.37 -15.37
N LEU A 50 -13.93 -16.36 -15.92
CA LEU A 50 -14.45 -17.73 -16.08
C LEU A 50 -14.78 -18.36 -14.71
N ASP A 51 -13.89 -18.23 -13.74
CA ASP A 51 -14.11 -18.73 -12.37
C ASP A 51 -15.30 -18.02 -11.69
N CYS A 52 -15.50 -16.72 -11.97
CA CYS A 52 -16.68 -15.98 -11.51
C CYS A 52 -17.97 -16.47 -12.18
N LEU A 53 -17.94 -16.79 -13.48
CA LEU A 53 -19.09 -17.28 -14.24
C LEU A 53 -19.49 -18.70 -13.84
N GLU A 54 -18.52 -19.55 -13.49
CA GLU A 54 -18.75 -20.88 -12.92
C GLU A 54 -19.25 -20.82 -11.46
N GLY A 55 -19.28 -19.62 -10.86
CA GLY A 55 -19.81 -19.38 -9.53
C GLY A 55 -18.93 -19.93 -8.40
N LYS A 56 -17.70 -20.36 -8.71
CA LYS A 56 -16.76 -20.93 -7.74
C LYS A 56 -15.37 -20.39 -8.01
N LEU A 57 -14.90 -19.51 -7.13
CA LEU A 57 -13.54 -19.02 -7.16
C LEU A 57 -12.77 -19.71 -6.03
N PRO A 58 -11.87 -20.67 -6.34
CA PRO A 58 -11.15 -21.43 -5.31
C PRO A 58 -10.40 -20.49 -4.36
N SER A 59 -10.57 -20.69 -3.05
CA SER A 59 -9.88 -19.90 -2.02
C SER A 59 -8.44 -20.37 -1.78
N ASP A 60 -7.84 -21.06 -2.74
CA ASP A 60 -6.47 -21.56 -2.68
C ASP A 60 -5.47 -20.41 -2.82
N ILE A 61 -4.33 -20.52 -2.15
CA ILE A 61 -3.29 -19.47 -2.13
C ILE A 61 -2.90 -19.03 -3.56
N VAL A 62 -2.77 -19.98 -4.50
CA VAL A 62 -2.36 -19.68 -5.88
C VAL A 62 -3.38 -18.78 -6.59
N VAL A 63 -4.67 -19.15 -6.52
CA VAL A 63 -5.76 -18.40 -7.19
C VAL A 63 -5.97 -17.05 -6.51
N MET A 64 -5.92 -17.01 -5.18
CA MET A 64 -6.11 -15.77 -4.41
C MET A 64 -4.97 -14.78 -4.63
N VAL A 65 -3.71 -15.24 -4.63
CA VAL A 65 -2.56 -14.36 -4.92
C VAL A 65 -2.64 -13.81 -6.35
N ALA A 66 -3.01 -14.63 -7.33
CA ALA A 66 -3.19 -14.18 -8.72
C ALA A 66 -4.33 -13.14 -8.84
N THR A 67 -5.46 -13.40 -8.18
CA THR A 67 -6.64 -12.52 -8.18
C THR A 67 -6.32 -11.19 -7.50
N LEU A 68 -5.72 -11.22 -6.31
CA LEU A 68 -5.31 -10.01 -5.58
C LEU A 68 -4.24 -9.21 -6.35
N ALA A 69 -3.29 -9.89 -6.98
CA ALA A 69 -2.29 -9.23 -7.82
C ALA A 69 -2.95 -8.56 -9.03
N PHE A 70 -3.87 -9.25 -9.72
CA PHE A 70 -4.61 -8.68 -10.87
C PHE A 70 -5.36 -7.41 -10.46
N PHE A 71 -6.22 -7.46 -9.45
CA PHE A 71 -6.98 -6.30 -8.99
C PHE A 71 -6.06 -5.20 -8.41
N GLY A 72 -5.00 -5.57 -7.68
CA GLY A 72 -4.03 -4.65 -7.11
C GLY A 72 -3.25 -3.87 -8.18
N PHE A 73 -2.76 -4.54 -9.22
CA PHE A 73 -2.09 -3.88 -10.34
C PHE A 73 -3.07 -3.08 -11.20
N ALA A 74 -4.31 -3.56 -11.40
CA ALA A 74 -5.35 -2.82 -12.10
C ALA A 74 -5.64 -1.47 -11.42
N CYS A 75 -5.91 -1.51 -10.11
CA CYS A 75 -6.22 -0.33 -9.32
C CYS A 75 -4.99 0.58 -9.14
N GLY A 76 -3.80 0.00 -9.00
CA GLY A 76 -2.54 0.72 -8.87
C GLY A 76 -2.15 1.46 -10.14
N GLU A 77 -2.31 0.85 -11.32
CA GLU A 77 -2.07 1.48 -12.61
C GLU A 77 -3.08 2.61 -12.88
N PHE A 78 -4.36 2.37 -12.56
CA PHE A 78 -5.38 3.42 -12.61
C PHE A 78 -5.01 4.60 -11.70
N GLY A 79 -4.56 4.32 -10.48
CA GLY A 79 -4.11 5.36 -9.54
C GLY A 79 -2.91 6.16 -10.03
N LYS A 80 -1.93 5.52 -10.67
CA LYS A 80 -0.75 6.21 -11.23
C LYS A 80 -1.11 7.20 -12.35
N ARG A 81 -2.19 6.95 -13.09
CA ARG A 81 -2.62 7.79 -14.22
C ARG A 81 -3.41 9.03 -13.80
N LEU A 82 -3.78 9.15 -12.51
CA LEU A 82 -4.53 10.31 -12.02
C LEU A 82 -3.60 11.52 -11.75
N PRO A 83 -3.82 12.68 -12.41
CA PRO A 83 -2.89 13.81 -12.41
C PRO A 83 -2.77 14.56 -11.07
N LEU A 84 -3.84 14.58 -10.26
CA LEU A 84 -3.87 15.26 -8.96
C LEU A 84 -3.31 14.41 -7.82
N ILE A 85 -3.64 13.12 -7.79
CA ILE A 85 -3.30 12.21 -6.68
C ILE A 85 -1.93 11.53 -6.94
N GLY A 86 -1.48 11.43 -8.20
CA GLY A 86 -0.30 10.67 -8.62
C GLY A 86 0.99 10.95 -7.85
N LYS A 87 1.19 12.18 -7.35
CA LYS A 87 2.40 12.59 -6.61
C LYS A 87 2.41 12.18 -5.13
N MET A 88 1.25 11.79 -4.58
CA MET A 88 1.02 11.53 -3.15
C MET A 88 1.00 10.04 -2.79
N GLY A 89 1.47 9.14 -3.67
CA GLY A 89 1.33 7.69 -3.45
C GLY A 89 -0.02 7.15 -3.92
N ALA A 90 -0.59 7.73 -4.99
CA ALA A 90 -1.89 7.38 -5.55
C ALA A 90 -2.10 5.88 -5.77
N ALA A 91 -1.05 5.15 -6.14
CA ALA A 91 -1.17 3.73 -6.42
C ALA A 91 -1.67 2.95 -5.19
N ALA A 92 -1.11 3.22 -4.00
CA ALA A 92 -1.52 2.56 -2.76
C ALA A 92 -2.90 3.05 -2.31
N ILE A 93 -3.16 4.36 -2.37
CA ILE A 93 -4.45 4.95 -2.01
C ILE A 93 -5.57 4.36 -2.89
N CYS A 94 -5.38 4.35 -4.21
CA CYS A 94 -6.36 3.81 -5.15
C CYS A 94 -6.52 2.30 -5.00
N ALA A 95 -5.43 1.55 -4.78
CA ALA A 95 -5.50 0.12 -4.53
C ALA A 95 -6.25 -0.24 -3.23
N THR A 96 -6.30 0.65 -2.24
CA THR A 96 -7.08 0.45 -1.01
C THR A 96 -8.54 0.87 -1.17
N PHE A 97 -8.80 2.05 -1.75
CA PHE A 97 -10.15 2.63 -1.80
C PHE A 97 -11.02 2.12 -2.94
N ILE A 98 -10.45 1.82 -4.11
CA ILE A 98 -11.23 1.35 -5.27
C ILE A 98 -11.90 0.00 -4.97
N PRO A 99 -11.20 -1.03 -4.46
CA PRO A 99 -11.85 -2.30 -4.13
C PRO A 99 -12.92 -2.13 -3.05
N SER A 100 -12.66 -1.32 -2.02
CA SER A 100 -13.64 -1.02 -0.96
C SER A 100 -14.90 -0.36 -1.53
N ALA A 101 -14.75 0.61 -2.43
CA ALA A 101 -15.87 1.25 -3.13
C ALA A 101 -16.62 0.27 -4.05
N LEU A 102 -15.91 -0.58 -4.80
CA LEU A 102 -16.52 -1.60 -5.66
C LEU A 102 -17.36 -2.60 -4.86
N VAL A 103 -16.90 -2.99 -3.67
CA VAL A 103 -17.68 -3.83 -2.73
C VAL A 103 -18.91 -3.07 -2.21
N HIS A 104 -18.76 -1.79 -1.83
CA HIS A 104 -19.88 -0.99 -1.34
C HIS A 104 -20.98 -0.76 -2.40
N TYR A 105 -20.60 -0.55 -3.66
CA TYR A 105 -21.53 -0.37 -4.78
C TYR A 105 -22.06 -1.70 -5.36
N GLY A 106 -21.62 -2.85 -4.86
CA GLY A 106 -22.04 -4.15 -5.38
C GLY A 106 -21.56 -4.44 -6.81
N LEU A 107 -20.50 -3.77 -7.27
CA LEU A 107 -19.92 -3.96 -8.60
C LEU A 107 -19.00 -5.18 -8.68
N LEU A 108 -18.54 -5.66 -7.51
CA LEU A 108 -17.62 -6.78 -7.39
C LEU A 108 -18.41 -8.06 -7.11
N PRO A 109 -18.18 -9.18 -7.84
CA PRO A 109 -18.94 -10.42 -7.63
C PRO A 109 -18.82 -10.93 -6.20
N ASP A 110 -19.93 -11.34 -5.58
CA ASP A 110 -19.97 -11.83 -4.19
C ASP A 110 -18.99 -12.99 -3.96
N VAL A 111 -18.81 -13.84 -4.97
CA VAL A 111 -17.86 -14.97 -4.93
C VAL A 111 -16.43 -14.49 -4.68
N VAL A 112 -16.02 -13.37 -5.28
CA VAL A 112 -14.67 -12.81 -5.07
C VAL A 112 -14.53 -12.25 -3.66
N VAL A 113 -15.58 -11.58 -3.14
CA VAL A 113 -15.58 -10.99 -1.80
C VAL A 113 -15.53 -12.08 -0.73
N GLU A 114 -16.33 -13.13 -0.88
CA GLU A 114 -16.37 -14.26 0.04
C GLU A 114 -15.04 -15.02 0.03
N SER A 115 -14.54 -15.39 -1.16
CA SER A 115 -13.26 -16.10 -1.28
C SER A 115 -12.09 -15.28 -0.72
N THR A 116 -12.05 -13.98 -0.98
CA THR A 116 -11.03 -13.08 -0.41
C THR A 116 -11.13 -13.00 1.11
N THR A 117 -12.34 -12.85 1.65
CA THR A 117 -12.57 -12.77 3.10
C THR A 117 -12.16 -14.07 3.78
N LYS A 118 -12.53 -15.21 3.20
CA LYS A 118 -12.16 -16.54 3.69
C LYS A 118 -10.65 -16.75 3.66
N PHE A 119 -10.00 -16.35 2.57
CA PHE A 119 -8.55 -16.44 2.43
C PHE A 119 -7.82 -15.65 3.52
N TYR A 120 -8.17 -14.37 3.72
CA TYR A 120 -7.51 -13.54 4.73
C TYR A 120 -7.75 -14.03 6.16
N LYS A 121 -8.98 -14.45 6.48
CA LYS A 121 -9.33 -14.95 7.83
C LYS A 121 -8.77 -16.34 8.13
N SER A 122 -8.73 -17.24 7.14
CA SER A 122 -8.31 -18.63 7.35
C SER A 122 -6.81 -18.80 7.29
N THR A 123 -6.12 -18.09 6.40
CA THR A 123 -4.68 -18.30 6.15
C THR A 123 -3.80 -17.41 7.01
N ASN A 124 -4.35 -16.35 7.62
CA ASN A 124 -3.56 -15.34 8.35
C ASN A 124 -2.39 -14.79 7.52
N ILE A 125 -2.57 -14.72 6.19
CA ILE A 125 -1.53 -14.34 5.24
C ILE A 125 -1.00 -12.91 5.49
N LEU A 126 -1.86 -12.04 6.04
CA LEU A 126 -1.48 -10.68 6.43
C LEU A 126 -0.40 -10.71 7.52
N TYR A 127 -0.58 -11.53 8.55
CA TYR A 127 0.41 -11.68 9.63
C TYR A 127 1.72 -12.29 9.10
N LEU A 128 1.63 -13.27 8.19
CA LEU A 128 2.82 -13.83 7.55
C LEU A 128 3.57 -12.75 6.75
N TYR A 129 2.86 -11.94 5.98
CA TYR A 129 3.45 -10.85 5.19
C TYR A 129 4.12 -9.78 6.07
N ILE A 130 3.45 -9.35 7.14
CA ILE A 130 4.00 -8.40 8.12
C ILE A 130 5.26 -8.99 8.77
N CYS A 131 5.23 -10.26 9.17
CA CYS A 131 6.38 -10.96 9.74
C CYS A 131 7.57 -10.99 8.77
N CYS A 132 7.34 -11.37 7.50
CA CYS A 132 8.39 -11.39 6.49
C CYS A 132 9.00 -10.00 6.24
N ILE A 133 8.20 -8.93 6.20
CA ILE A 133 8.72 -7.57 6.05
C ILE A 133 9.54 -7.16 7.27
N ILE A 134 9.03 -7.37 8.48
CA ILE A 134 9.74 -6.97 9.71
C ILE A 134 11.07 -7.71 9.83
N VAL A 135 11.05 -9.05 9.67
CA VAL A 135 12.26 -9.87 9.73
C VAL A 135 13.23 -9.49 8.62
N GLY A 136 12.74 -9.31 7.38
CA GLY A 136 13.57 -8.89 6.25
C GLY A 136 14.21 -7.52 6.45
N SER A 137 13.45 -6.54 6.95
CA SER A 137 13.95 -5.19 7.26
C SER A 137 14.99 -5.20 8.38
N ILE A 138 14.79 -6.02 9.43
CA ILE A 138 15.77 -6.16 10.53
C ILE A 138 17.05 -6.83 10.04
N MET A 139 16.94 -7.92 9.26
CA MET A 139 18.09 -8.62 8.70
C MET A 139 18.89 -7.77 7.71
N SER A 140 18.22 -6.86 6.98
CA SER A 140 18.87 -5.95 6.04
C SER A 140 19.61 -4.79 6.71
N MET A 141 19.42 -4.55 8.01
CA MET A 141 19.97 -3.39 8.71
C MET A 141 21.21 -3.76 9.55
N ASN A 142 22.25 -2.91 9.53
CA ASN A 142 23.44 -3.13 10.35
C ASN A 142 23.07 -3.12 11.85
N ARG A 143 23.56 -4.12 12.61
CA ARG A 143 23.33 -4.26 14.06
C ARG A 143 23.56 -2.98 14.87
N GLN A 144 24.53 -2.15 14.47
CA GLN A 144 24.84 -0.89 15.17
C GLN A 144 23.74 0.15 14.97
N VAL A 145 23.20 0.24 13.75
CA VAL A 145 22.08 1.11 13.40
C VAL A 145 20.79 0.61 14.07
N LEU A 146 20.61 -0.71 14.20
CA LEU A 146 19.47 -1.30 14.90
C LEU A 146 19.43 -0.91 16.39
N ILE A 147 20.54 -1.11 17.10
CA ILE A 147 20.62 -0.81 18.54
C ILE A 147 20.52 0.70 18.79
N GLN A 148 21.21 1.53 18.00
CA GLN A 148 21.12 2.99 18.12
C GLN A 148 19.74 3.52 17.66
N GLY A 149 19.15 2.86 16.66
CA GLY A 149 17.86 3.19 16.09
C GLY A 149 16.72 2.96 17.07
N PHE A 150 16.76 1.88 17.84
CA PHE A 150 15.69 1.56 18.77
C PHE A 150 15.41 2.72 19.76
N LEU A 151 16.42 3.20 20.48
CA LEU A 151 16.23 4.32 21.43
C LEU A 151 15.94 5.66 20.72
N ARG A 152 16.55 5.91 19.55
CA ARG A 152 16.36 7.17 18.81
C ARG A 152 15.04 7.26 18.06
N ILE A 153 14.40 6.14 17.73
CA ILE A 153 13.06 6.09 17.13
C ILE A 153 12.00 6.09 18.24
N PHE A 154 12.27 5.39 19.35
CA PHE A 154 11.32 5.30 20.45
C PHE A 154 10.98 6.67 21.06
N ILE A 155 11.97 7.53 21.29
CA ILE A 155 11.75 8.84 21.91
C ILE A 155 10.84 9.74 21.04
N PRO A 156 11.12 9.99 19.74
CA PRO A 156 10.23 10.75 18.88
C PRO A 156 8.84 10.14 18.74
N MET A 157 8.70 8.81 18.69
CA MET A 157 7.38 8.17 18.65
C MET A 157 6.59 8.43 19.92
N LEU A 158 7.19 8.24 21.10
CA LEU A 158 6.53 8.51 22.38
C LEU A 158 6.17 10.00 22.53
N CYS A 159 7.06 10.91 22.13
CA CYS A 159 6.75 12.34 22.10
C CYS A 159 5.58 12.64 21.15
N GLY A 160 5.55 12.02 19.96
CA GLY A 160 4.45 12.14 19.01
C GLY A 160 3.13 11.64 19.58
N GLU A 161 3.15 10.53 20.31
CA GLU A 161 1.98 10.00 21.01
C GLU A 161 1.45 10.95 22.08
N ILE A 162 2.33 11.48 22.94
CA ILE A 162 1.94 12.43 24.00
C ILE A 162 1.37 13.72 23.40
N VAL A 163 2.04 14.28 22.39
CA VAL A 163 1.57 15.50 21.72
C VAL A 163 0.25 15.26 21.01
N GLY A 164 0.10 14.13 20.30
CA GLY A 164 -1.14 13.74 19.64
C GLY A 164 -2.30 13.58 20.63
N MET A 165 -2.04 12.97 21.79
CA MET A 165 -3.00 12.82 22.87
C MET A 165 -3.42 14.19 23.45
N LEU A 166 -2.47 15.08 23.74
CA LEU A 166 -2.77 16.42 24.27
C LEU A 166 -3.58 17.27 23.28
N VAL A 167 -3.20 17.25 22.01
CA VAL A 167 -3.92 17.97 20.95
C VAL A 167 -5.31 17.38 20.75
N GLY A 168 -5.43 16.04 20.68
CA GLY A 168 -6.72 15.36 20.55
C GLY A 168 -7.66 15.65 21.72
N MET A 169 -7.13 15.67 22.95
CA MET A 169 -7.90 15.98 24.14
C MET A 169 -8.32 17.46 24.17
N GLY A 170 -7.41 18.37 23.85
CA GLY A 170 -7.71 19.80 23.77
C GLY A 170 -8.80 20.13 22.75
N VAL A 171 -8.71 19.55 21.55
CA VAL A 171 -9.74 19.74 20.51
C VAL A 171 -11.06 19.08 20.92
N GLY A 172 -11.04 17.87 21.48
CA GLY A 172 -12.25 17.20 21.95
C GLY A 172 -12.97 17.98 23.05
N MET A 173 -12.22 18.53 24.01
CA MET A 173 -12.77 19.37 25.08
C MET A 173 -13.31 20.69 24.54
N ALA A 174 -12.64 21.31 23.55
CA ALA A 174 -13.13 22.52 22.89
C ALA A 174 -14.45 22.29 22.13
N LEU A 175 -14.69 21.06 21.65
CA LEU A 175 -15.95 20.64 21.05
C LEU A 175 -17.04 20.26 22.09
N GLY A 176 -16.73 20.37 23.38
CA GLY A 176 -17.68 20.08 24.46
C GLY A 176 -17.86 18.58 24.79
N LEU A 177 -16.94 17.72 24.34
CA LEU A 177 -16.98 16.29 24.65
C LEU A 177 -16.37 16.00 26.03
N GLU A 178 -16.86 14.96 26.69
CA GLU A 178 -16.37 14.55 28.01
C GLU A 178 -14.95 13.95 27.91
N PRO A 179 -14.00 14.34 28.79
CA PRO A 179 -12.61 13.85 28.75
C PRO A 179 -12.49 12.33 28.73
N PHE A 180 -13.36 11.63 29.46
CA PHE A 180 -13.39 10.16 29.49
C PHE A 180 -13.73 9.59 28.11
N GLN A 181 -14.75 10.13 27.45
CA GLN A 181 -15.15 9.65 26.12
C GLN A 181 -14.09 9.96 25.06
N ILE A 182 -13.48 11.13 25.13
CA ILE A 182 -12.41 11.53 24.21
C ILE A 182 -11.22 10.58 24.36
N PHE A 183 -10.78 10.30 25.58
CA PHE A 183 -9.61 9.46 25.81
C PHE A 183 -9.85 8.02 25.38
N PHE A 184 -10.91 7.39 25.89
CA PHE A 184 -11.16 5.96 25.71
C PHE A 184 -11.79 5.61 24.37
N PHE A 185 -12.71 6.42 23.84
CA PHE A 185 -13.42 6.04 22.62
C PHE A 185 -12.90 6.74 21.36
N LEU A 186 -12.06 7.77 21.48
CA LEU A 186 -11.49 8.48 20.33
C LEU A 186 -9.97 8.33 20.23
N ILE A 187 -9.23 8.83 21.23
CA ILE A 187 -7.76 8.90 21.15
C ILE A 187 -7.13 7.51 21.23
N LEU A 188 -7.44 6.73 22.27
CA LEU A 188 -6.85 5.40 22.46
C LEU A 188 -7.06 4.47 21.26
N PRO A 189 -8.28 4.37 20.66
CA PRO A 189 -8.47 3.55 19.48
C PRO A 189 -7.66 4.01 18.26
N ILE A 190 -7.56 5.33 18.02
CA ILE A 190 -6.79 5.87 16.88
C ILE A 190 -5.29 5.61 17.05
N MET A 191 -4.80 5.71 18.28
CA MET A 191 -3.39 5.47 18.61
C MET A 191 -3.07 3.97 18.74
N ALA A 192 -4.08 3.12 18.89
CA ALA A 192 -3.89 1.67 18.89
C ALA A 192 -3.48 1.18 17.49
N GLY A 193 -2.86 0.00 17.43
CA GLY A 193 -2.26 -0.59 16.22
C GLY A 193 -3.25 -1.05 15.14
N GLY A 194 -4.31 -0.31 14.86
CA GLY A 194 -5.31 -0.66 13.84
C GLY A 194 -6.42 -1.57 14.36
N VAL A 195 -7.14 -2.22 13.44
CA VAL A 195 -8.36 -2.99 13.78
C VAL A 195 -8.02 -4.33 14.42
N GLY A 196 -7.07 -5.08 13.84
CA GLY A 196 -6.75 -6.44 14.28
C GLY A 196 -6.00 -6.45 15.62
N GLU A 197 -4.99 -5.60 15.73
CA GLU A 197 -4.04 -5.58 16.83
C GLU A 197 -4.42 -4.57 17.92
N GLY A 198 -5.19 -3.54 17.56
CA GLY A 198 -5.61 -2.47 18.48
C GLY A 198 -7.06 -2.62 18.91
N ALA A 199 -8.00 -2.39 17.98
CA ALA A 199 -9.42 -2.26 18.28
C ALA A 199 -10.01 -3.54 18.91
N ILE A 200 -9.65 -4.73 18.42
CA ILE A 200 -10.16 -5.99 18.97
C ILE A 200 -9.68 -6.20 20.42
N PRO A 201 -8.37 -6.17 20.75
CA PRO A 201 -7.91 -6.26 22.14
C PRO A 201 -8.45 -5.15 23.04
N LEU A 202 -8.52 -3.92 22.53
CA LEU A 202 -9.06 -2.78 23.28
C LEU A 202 -10.55 -2.98 23.62
N SER A 203 -11.33 -3.50 22.67
CA SER A 203 -12.75 -3.84 22.89
C SER A 203 -12.93 -4.95 23.94
N MET A 204 -12.02 -5.94 23.99
CA MET A 204 -12.02 -6.96 25.04
C MET A 204 -11.69 -6.36 26.41
N GLY A 205 -10.71 -5.45 26.47
CA GLY A 205 -10.37 -4.70 27.69
C GLY A 205 -11.55 -3.85 28.19
N TYR A 206 -12.25 -3.15 27.29
CA TYR A 206 -13.45 -2.38 27.64
C TYR A 206 -14.60 -3.27 28.09
N ALA A 207 -14.76 -4.46 27.49
CA ALA A 207 -15.77 -5.40 27.96
C ALA A 207 -15.50 -5.89 29.38
N ALA A 208 -14.23 -6.13 29.72
CA ALA A 208 -13.82 -6.55 31.05
C ALA A 208 -13.94 -5.44 32.11
N ILE A 209 -13.63 -4.19 31.76
CA ILE A 209 -13.52 -3.07 32.73
C ILE A 209 -14.82 -2.26 32.81
N LEU A 210 -15.48 -2.02 31.67
CA LEU A 210 -16.66 -1.15 31.57
C LEU A 210 -17.98 -1.93 31.58
N HIS A 211 -17.93 -3.26 31.71
CA HIS A 211 -19.08 -4.16 31.66
C HIS A 211 -19.96 -3.96 30.40
N MET A 212 -19.34 -3.53 29.31
CA MET A 212 -19.98 -3.37 28.01
C MET A 212 -19.83 -4.65 27.20
N GLU A 213 -20.78 -4.96 26.33
CA GLU A 213 -20.60 -6.06 25.39
C GLU A 213 -19.48 -5.71 24.39
N GLN A 214 -18.58 -6.66 24.12
CA GLN A 214 -17.45 -6.45 23.21
C GLN A 214 -17.91 -5.96 21.83
N GLY A 215 -19.01 -6.50 21.30
CA GLY A 215 -19.56 -6.09 20.02
C GLY A 215 -19.99 -4.62 20.00
N VAL A 216 -20.57 -4.13 21.10
CA VAL A 216 -20.98 -2.72 21.24
C VAL A 216 -19.76 -1.80 21.35
N ALA A 217 -18.76 -2.19 22.13
CA ALA A 217 -17.50 -1.44 22.24
C ALA A 217 -16.78 -1.38 20.88
N LEU A 218 -16.68 -2.52 20.17
CA LEU A 218 -16.06 -2.61 18.86
C LEU A 218 -16.83 -1.77 17.83
N GLY A 219 -18.16 -1.85 17.81
CA GLY A 219 -19.00 -1.04 16.92
C GLY A 219 -18.84 0.46 17.13
N ARG A 220 -18.51 0.90 18.35
CA ARG A 220 -18.26 2.32 18.65
C ARG A 220 -16.88 2.80 18.20
N ILE A 221 -15.85 1.99 18.39
CA ILE A 221 -14.46 2.37 18.07
C ILE A 221 -14.09 2.15 16.60
N LEU A 222 -14.69 1.16 15.93
CA LEU A 222 -14.31 0.76 14.58
C LEU A 222 -14.40 1.90 13.55
N PRO A 223 -15.49 2.71 13.48
CA PRO A 223 -15.57 3.82 12.54
C PRO A 223 -14.48 4.87 12.77
N ILE A 224 -14.14 5.10 14.04
CA ILE A 224 -13.15 6.10 14.46
C ILE A 224 -11.74 5.66 14.05
N VAL A 225 -11.39 4.39 14.28
CA VAL A 225 -10.11 3.80 13.86
C VAL A 225 -9.95 3.88 12.34
N MET A 226 -11.02 3.58 11.60
CA MET A 226 -11.02 3.65 10.13
C MET A 226 -10.83 5.08 9.61
N LEU A 227 -11.54 6.04 10.21
CA LEU A 227 -11.40 7.45 9.85
C LEU A 227 -10.00 8.00 10.18
N GLY A 228 -9.45 7.62 11.35
CA GLY A 228 -8.09 7.99 11.75
C GLY A 228 -7.05 7.43 10.78
N SER A 229 -7.17 6.16 10.41
CA SER A 229 -6.28 5.51 9.43
C SER A 229 -6.34 6.20 8.06
N LEU A 230 -7.54 6.54 7.58
CA LEU A 230 -7.74 7.28 6.33
C LEU A 230 -7.06 8.66 6.37
N THR A 231 -7.26 9.38 7.47
CA THR A 231 -6.66 10.71 7.67
C THR A 231 -5.13 10.62 7.71
N ALA A 232 -4.57 9.61 8.38
CA ALA A 232 -3.13 9.36 8.43
C ALA A 232 -2.54 9.08 7.05
N ILE A 233 -3.21 8.27 6.21
CA ILE A 233 -2.79 7.99 4.83
C ILE A 233 -2.74 9.29 4.00
N VAL A 234 -3.77 10.14 4.11
CA VAL A 234 -3.82 11.42 3.38
C VAL A 234 -2.71 12.35 3.84
N ILE A 235 -2.51 12.49 5.16
CA ILE A 235 -1.44 13.34 5.72
C ILE A 235 -0.05 12.81 5.32
N ALA A 236 0.18 11.50 5.32
CA ALA A 236 1.44 10.90 4.87
C ALA A 236 1.72 11.22 3.39
N GLY A 237 0.68 11.16 2.54
CA GLY A 237 0.77 11.57 1.14
C GLY A 237 1.11 13.05 0.98
N LEU A 238 0.51 13.93 1.79
CA LEU A 238 0.77 15.38 1.80
C LEU A 238 2.19 15.69 2.29
N LEU A 239 2.65 15.02 3.35
CA LEU A 239 3.99 15.15 3.90
C LEU A 239 5.05 14.72 2.89
N ASN A 240 4.83 13.63 2.15
CA ASN A 240 5.71 13.22 1.07
C ASN A 240 5.81 14.27 -0.05
N GLN A 241 4.69 14.90 -0.42
CA GLN A 241 4.70 15.99 -1.39
C GLN A 241 5.42 17.24 -0.85
N LEU A 242 5.25 17.55 0.44
CA LEU A 242 5.93 18.66 1.11
C LEU A 242 7.45 18.44 1.17
N GLY A 243 7.90 17.22 1.51
CA GLY A 243 9.31 16.85 1.53
C GLY A 243 10.00 16.99 0.17
N LYS A 244 9.31 16.64 -0.91
CA LYS A 244 9.80 16.86 -2.29
C LYS A 244 9.90 18.34 -2.66
N ARG A 245 9.03 19.19 -2.10
CA ARG A 245 9.05 20.64 -2.33
C ARG A 245 10.10 21.35 -1.48
N TYR A 246 10.37 20.83 -0.28
CA TYR A 246 11.34 21.36 0.66
C TYR A 246 12.39 20.29 1.03
N PRO A 247 13.47 20.18 0.24
CA PRO A 247 14.47 19.11 0.39
C PRO A 247 15.20 19.09 1.75
N HIS A 248 15.12 20.17 2.53
CA HIS A 248 15.71 20.24 3.88
C HIS A 248 14.91 19.48 4.94
N LEU A 249 13.66 19.08 4.64
CA LEU A 249 12.77 18.35 5.56
C LEU A 249 12.69 16.85 5.27
N THR A 250 13.33 16.37 4.21
CA THR A 250 13.24 14.97 3.74
C THR A 250 14.57 14.25 3.92
N GLY A 251 14.50 12.98 4.33
CA GLY A 251 15.61 12.04 4.30
C GLY A 251 15.55 11.06 3.12
N GLU A 252 14.63 11.26 2.17
CA GLU A 252 14.38 10.40 1.00
C GLU A 252 14.31 8.91 1.35
N GLY A 253 13.59 8.58 2.43
CA GLY A 253 13.42 7.21 2.92
C GLY A 253 14.44 6.76 3.97
N SER A 254 15.47 7.56 4.26
CA SER A 254 16.34 7.34 5.42
C SER A 254 15.86 8.13 6.62
N LEU A 255 15.49 7.43 7.69
CA LEU A 255 15.10 8.06 8.97
C LEU A 255 16.30 8.56 9.78
N MET A 256 17.48 7.97 9.56
CA MET A 256 18.70 8.40 10.22
C MET A 256 19.56 9.21 9.25
N PRO A 257 20.08 10.38 9.66
CA PRO A 257 21.13 11.04 8.92
C PRO A 257 22.32 10.08 8.86
N SER A 258 22.63 9.54 7.68
CA SER A 258 23.85 8.77 7.48
C SER A 258 25.00 9.67 7.89
N LYS A 259 25.72 9.30 8.95
CA LYS A 259 26.94 10.02 9.34
C LYS A 259 27.84 10.03 8.12
N GLN A 260 28.17 11.24 7.67
CA GLN A 260 29.27 11.53 6.75
C GLN A 260 30.53 10.86 7.35
N GLY A 261 30.87 9.68 6.85
CA GLY A 261 31.86 8.79 7.47
C GLY A 261 31.84 7.35 6.95
N ASP A 262 30.73 6.88 6.38
CA ASP A 262 30.66 5.50 5.83
C ASP A 262 30.95 5.41 4.32
N SER A 263 31.29 6.53 3.67
CA SER A 263 31.76 6.57 2.27
C SER A 263 33.24 6.15 2.12
N GLY A 264 33.90 5.72 3.20
CA GLY A 264 35.32 5.34 3.20
C GLY A 264 35.60 3.84 3.04
N MET A 265 34.59 2.96 3.09
CA MET A 265 34.84 1.50 3.13
C MET A 265 34.32 0.71 1.92
N ASN A 266 33.66 1.36 0.94
CA ASN A 266 33.18 0.69 -0.28
C ASN A 266 34.03 1.02 -1.53
N ALA A 267 35.19 1.65 -1.36
CA ALA A 267 36.15 1.92 -2.43
C ALA A 267 37.34 0.93 -2.45
N VAL A 268 37.32 -0.10 -1.59
CA VAL A 268 38.37 -1.12 -1.50
C VAL A 268 37.77 -2.52 -1.51
N GLU A 269 36.99 -2.83 -2.53
CA GLU A 269 37.06 -4.17 -3.12
C GLU A 269 36.66 -4.06 -4.58
N LYS A 270 37.60 -4.44 -5.45
CA LYS A 270 37.48 -4.43 -6.91
C LYS A 270 36.49 -5.47 -7.39
#